data_AF-A0A7R9UX31-F1
#
_entry.id   AF-A0A7R9UX31-F1
#
_cell.length_a   1.000
_cell.length_b   1.000
_cell.length_c   1.000
_cell.angle_alpha   90.00
_cell.angle_beta   90.00
_cell.angle_gamma   90.00
#
_symmetry.space_group_name_H-M   'P 1'
#
loop_
_entity.id
_entity.type
_entity.pdbx_description
1 polymer ?
#
loop_
_entity_poly.entity_id
_entity_poly.type
_entity_poly.pdbx_seq_one_letter_code
_entity_poly.pdbx_strand_id
1 'polypeptide(L)'
;VAHLRTVAFNSLLIGELGVVDWDMFHSAGSAAQLHAAARALGGGSIYVSDKPGEHDFALLRQLVLPDGSTLRARHAGRPTIDTLFEDVARDGCSALKVWNANALCGVIGAFNVQGSEWSRRLRRFIKLPALQPAVSLSLRPSLVAEPPFQTGAHAVYAFRSHELRAPVGADEVLSYGRLEAGEWELFTVAPIATLALSRARGEREAVEWAPLGLLDMLNGGGAVVQARGSDAGFAKLRVRGCGAFGMYASRPAADVRVDGRSVASEYDGVRGLLRFELEEMPREGELHDVIVRFI
;
A
#
# COMPACT_ATOMS: atom_id res chain seq x y z
N VAL A 1 9.64 -17.47 -0.11
CA VAL A 1 9.73 -16.56 1.06
C VAL A 1 11.16 -16.28 1.55
N ALA A 2 12.10 -17.23 1.63
CA ALA A 2 13.50 -16.92 2.03
C ALA A 2 14.17 -15.83 1.17
N HIS A 3 13.92 -15.89 -0.15
CA HIS A 3 14.34 -14.85 -1.10
C HIS A 3 13.86 -13.45 -0.66
N LEU A 4 12.58 -13.30 -0.32
CA LEU A 4 11.96 -12.02 0.08
C LEU A 4 12.69 -11.38 1.27
N ARG A 5 12.96 -12.16 2.32
CA ARG A 5 13.74 -11.70 3.47
C ARG A 5 15.12 -11.22 3.02
N THR A 6 15.87 -12.04 2.29
CA THR A 6 17.23 -11.68 1.88
C THR A 6 17.27 -10.40 1.04
N VAL A 7 16.36 -10.24 0.06
CA VAL A 7 16.34 -9.00 -0.76
C VAL A 7 15.91 -7.77 0.03
N ALA A 8 14.96 -7.89 0.97
CA ALA A 8 14.56 -6.80 1.84
C ALA A 8 15.74 -6.32 2.70
N PHE A 9 16.43 -7.23 3.39
CA PHE A 9 17.59 -6.86 4.22
C PHE A 9 18.76 -6.31 3.39
N ASN A 10 19.06 -6.91 2.23
CA ASN A 10 20.11 -6.40 1.34
C ASN A 10 19.79 -4.99 0.82
N SER A 11 18.50 -4.65 0.67
CA SER A 11 18.05 -3.34 0.18
C SER A 11 18.42 -2.18 1.14
N LEU A 12 18.75 -2.46 2.41
CA LEU A 12 19.27 -1.45 3.34
C LEU A 12 20.57 -0.82 2.85
N LEU A 13 21.46 -1.62 2.24
CA LEU A 13 22.71 -1.13 1.68
C LEU A 13 22.57 -0.84 0.18
N ILE A 14 22.05 -1.80 -0.59
CA ILE A 14 22.02 -1.70 -2.06
C ILE A 14 21.12 -0.53 -2.50
N GLY A 15 20.03 -0.25 -1.77
CA GLY A 15 19.13 0.85 -2.06
C GLY A 15 19.74 2.24 -1.86
N GLU A 16 20.90 2.36 -1.19
CA GLU A 16 21.67 3.60 -1.10
C GLU A 16 22.66 3.75 -2.28
N LEU A 17 22.95 2.66 -2.98
CA LEU A 17 23.94 2.60 -4.05
C LEU A 17 23.31 2.62 -5.45
N GLY A 18 22.06 2.16 -5.58
CA GLY A 18 21.37 2.13 -6.87
C GLY A 18 19.95 1.59 -6.79
N VAL A 19 19.38 1.33 -7.97
CA VAL A 19 18.04 0.71 -8.09
C VAL A 19 18.13 -0.75 -7.67
N VAL A 20 17.34 -1.14 -6.67
CA VAL A 20 17.26 -2.54 -6.25
C VAL A 20 16.50 -3.38 -7.27
N ASP A 21 17.04 -4.55 -7.57
CA ASP A 21 16.34 -5.60 -8.30
C ASP A 21 15.95 -6.70 -7.33
N TRP A 22 14.66 -6.95 -7.19
CA TRP A 22 14.11 -8.01 -6.36
C TRP A 22 13.91 -9.29 -7.15
N ASP A 23 14.56 -9.45 -8.31
CA ASP A 23 14.50 -10.61 -9.20
C ASP A 23 13.08 -10.88 -9.75
N MET A 24 13.01 -11.71 -10.77
CA MET A 24 11.78 -12.15 -11.40
C MET A 24 10.89 -12.94 -10.41
N PHE A 25 9.62 -13.09 -10.77
CA PHE A 25 8.71 -14.01 -10.07
C PHE A 25 7.77 -14.73 -11.03
N HIS A 26 7.15 -15.80 -10.54
CA HIS A 26 6.06 -16.45 -11.25
C HIS A 26 4.74 -15.89 -10.73
N SER A 27 3.90 -15.40 -11.64
CA SER A 27 2.53 -14.96 -11.36
C SER A 27 1.59 -16.14 -11.10
N ALA A 28 1.97 -17.37 -11.44
CA ALA A 28 1.22 -18.57 -11.10
C ALA A 28 1.78 -19.32 -9.87
N GLY A 29 0.89 -20.04 -9.17
CA GLY A 29 1.22 -20.95 -8.08
C GLY A 29 1.06 -20.36 -6.67
N SER A 30 1.31 -21.19 -5.66
CA SER A 30 0.90 -20.91 -4.26
C SER A 30 1.63 -19.73 -3.61
N ALA A 31 2.78 -19.31 -4.13
CA ALA A 31 3.54 -18.19 -3.60
C ALA A 31 3.40 -16.91 -4.45
N ALA A 32 2.64 -16.95 -5.54
CA ALA A 32 2.57 -15.88 -6.52
C ALA A 32 2.08 -14.56 -5.92
N GLN A 33 0.96 -14.59 -5.20
CA GLN A 33 0.38 -13.39 -4.57
C GLN A 33 1.34 -12.73 -3.57
N LEU A 34 1.98 -13.53 -2.71
CA LEU A 34 2.99 -13.04 -1.75
C LEU A 34 4.16 -12.36 -2.49
N HIS A 35 4.61 -12.97 -3.58
CA HIS A 35 5.73 -12.45 -4.37
C HIS A 35 5.32 -11.22 -5.20
N ALA A 36 4.09 -11.12 -5.67
CA ALA A 36 3.54 -9.93 -6.32
C ALA A 36 3.47 -8.76 -5.33
N ALA A 37 2.91 -8.99 -4.13
CA ALA A 37 2.84 -8.00 -3.08
C ALA A 37 4.22 -7.43 -2.71
N ALA A 38 5.22 -8.31 -2.61
CA ALA A 38 6.60 -7.92 -2.40
C ALA A 38 7.16 -7.00 -3.52
N ARG A 39 6.86 -7.28 -4.79
CA ARG A 39 7.33 -6.45 -5.92
C ARG A 39 6.61 -5.11 -5.98
N ALA A 40 5.33 -5.06 -5.59
CA ALA A 40 4.54 -3.83 -5.53
C ALA A 40 5.18 -2.79 -4.61
N LEU A 41 5.65 -3.20 -3.43
CA LEU A 41 6.28 -2.29 -2.45
C LEU A 41 7.81 -2.20 -2.58
N GLY A 42 8.47 -3.14 -3.28
CA GLY A 42 9.94 -3.25 -3.31
C GLY A 42 10.64 -2.08 -4.00
N GLY A 43 9.93 -1.32 -4.84
CA GLY A 43 10.43 -0.12 -5.54
C GLY A 43 11.40 -0.40 -6.68
N GLY A 44 11.64 -1.68 -6.99
CA GLY A 44 12.36 -2.13 -8.19
C GLY A 44 11.44 -2.24 -9.40
N SER A 45 12.01 -2.72 -10.51
CA SER A 45 11.23 -3.12 -11.67
C SER A 45 10.47 -4.43 -11.41
N ILE A 46 9.41 -4.65 -12.20
CA ILE A 46 8.57 -5.86 -12.10
C ILE A 46 8.78 -6.66 -13.39
N TYR A 47 9.31 -7.87 -13.24
CA TYR A 47 9.49 -8.82 -14.34
C TYR A 47 8.94 -10.18 -13.93
N VAL A 48 8.29 -10.88 -14.87
CA VAL A 48 7.80 -12.25 -14.65
C VAL A 48 8.55 -13.25 -15.50
N SER A 49 8.71 -14.45 -14.96
CA SER A 49 9.37 -15.59 -15.61
C SER A 49 8.43 -16.80 -15.74
N ASP A 50 7.13 -16.55 -15.81
CA ASP A 50 6.14 -17.59 -16.06
C ASP A 50 6.40 -18.30 -17.40
N LYS A 51 6.03 -19.57 -17.46
CA LYS A 51 6.00 -20.28 -18.74
C LYS A 51 5.04 -19.56 -19.69
N PRO A 52 5.39 -19.39 -20.98
CA PRO A 52 4.49 -18.77 -21.95
C PRO A 52 3.10 -19.42 -21.94
N GLY A 53 2.05 -18.60 -21.81
CA GLY A 53 0.66 -19.04 -21.72
C GLY A 53 0.16 -19.39 -20.31
N GLU A 54 1.03 -19.43 -19.30
CA GLU A 54 0.67 -19.77 -17.91
C GLU A 54 0.64 -18.56 -16.96
N HIS A 55 0.46 -17.35 -17.50
CA HIS A 55 0.48 -16.11 -16.73
C HIS A 55 -0.86 -15.91 -16.00
N ASP A 56 -0.81 -15.48 -14.75
CA ASP A 56 -2.00 -15.03 -14.02
C ASP A 56 -2.24 -13.54 -14.31
N PHE A 57 -3.01 -13.26 -15.37
CA PHE A 57 -3.34 -11.88 -15.74
C PHE A 57 -4.19 -11.15 -14.69
N ALA A 58 -4.94 -11.86 -13.85
CA ALA A 58 -5.71 -11.21 -12.80
C ALA A 58 -4.76 -10.62 -11.74
N LEU A 59 -3.75 -11.39 -11.32
CA LEU A 59 -2.71 -10.90 -10.42
C LEU A 59 -1.86 -9.79 -11.06
N LEU A 60 -1.47 -9.94 -12.33
CA LEU A 60 -0.65 -8.94 -13.02
C LEU A 60 -1.34 -7.59 -13.18
N ARG A 61 -2.67 -7.58 -13.36
CA ARG A 61 -3.46 -6.34 -13.42
C ARG A 61 -3.51 -5.59 -12.09
N GLN A 62 -3.15 -6.22 -10.97
CA GLN A 62 -3.00 -5.54 -9.68
C GLN A 62 -1.61 -4.88 -9.51
N LEU A 63 -0.68 -5.09 -10.46
CA LEU A 63 0.69 -4.55 -10.46
C LEU A 63 0.94 -3.53 -11.57
N VAL A 64 0.32 -3.76 -12.73
CA VAL A 64 0.59 -3.05 -13.99
C VAL A 64 -0.69 -2.40 -14.48
N LEU A 65 -0.64 -1.11 -14.75
CA LEU A 65 -1.74 -0.35 -15.34
C LEU A 65 -1.93 -0.71 -16.83
N PRO A 66 -3.10 -0.43 -17.43
CA PRO A 66 -3.35 -0.73 -18.85
C PRO A 66 -2.35 -0.12 -19.83
N ASP A 67 -1.69 0.99 -19.47
CA ASP A 67 -0.62 1.63 -20.28
C ASP A 67 0.76 0.93 -20.15
N GLY A 68 0.84 -0.16 -19.37
CA GLY A 68 2.07 -0.89 -19.11
C GLY A 68 2.94 -0.28 -18.01
N SER A 69 2.56 0.88 -17.46
CA SER A 69 3.28 1.50 -16.36
C SER A 69 2.93 0.84 -15.01
N THR A 70 3.78 1.04 -14.01
CA THR A 70 3.56 0.52 -12.65
C THR A 70 3.42 1.66 -11.65
N LEU A 71 2.71 1.37 -10.55
CA LEU A 71 2.66 2.23 -9.38
C LEU A 71 3.89 1.98 -8.50
N ARG A 72 5.09 2.22 -9.05
CA ARG A 72 6.35 1.94 -8.37
C ARG A 72 6.55 2.87 -7.15
N ALA A 73 6.85 2.29 -5.99
CA ALA A 73 7.27 3.04 -4.82
C ALA A 73 8.62 3.76 -5.04
N ARG A 74 8.90 4.82 -4.26
CA ARG A 74 10.02 5.73 -4.51
C ARG A 74 11.38 5.19 -4.09
N HIS A 75 11.43 4.43 -2.99
CA HIS A 75 12.68 3.94 -2.41
C HIS A 75 12.87 2.45 -2.71
N ALA A 76 13.98 1.89 -2.28
CA ALA A 76 14.08 0.44 -2.11
C ALA A 76 13.25 0.01 -0.90
N GLY A 77 12.49 -1.09 -0.99
CA GLY A 77 11.76 -1.64 0.16
C GLY A 77 12.73 -2.07 1.26
N ARG A 78 12.51 -1.62 2.49
CA ARG A 78 13.42 -1.86 3.64
C ARG A 78 12.68 -2.48 4.83
N PRO A 79 13.32 -3.37 5.61
CA PRO A 79 12.74 -3.83 6.87
C PRO A 79 12.32 -2.66 7.74
N THR A 80 11.17 -2.77 8.38
CA THR A 80 10.75 -1.80 9.38
C THR A 80 11.66 -1.90 10.60
N ILE A 81 11.81 -0.78 11.32
CA ILE A 81 12.74 -0.70 12.46
C ILE A 81 12.47 -1.74 13.55
N ASP A 82 11.20 -2.12 13.73
CA ASP A 82 10.75 -3.10 14.73
C ASP A 82 10.95 -4.57 14.31
N THR A 83 11.42 -4.83 13.09
CA THR A 83 11.79 -6.19 12.64
C THR A 83 13.25 -6.30 12.21
N LEU A 84 14.00 -5.19 12.30
CA LEU A 84 15.37 -5.10 11.80
C LEU A 84 16.35 -6.07 12.48
N PHE A 85 16.11 -6.40 13.76
CA PHE A 85 16.98 -7.29 14.53
C PHE A 85 16.30 -8.62 14.91
N GLU A 86 15.11 -8.89 14.38
CA GLU A 86 14.36 -10.11 14.68
C GLU A 86 14.70 -11.25 13.71
N ASP A 87 14.68 -12.51 14.19
CA ASP A 87 14.79 -13.68 13.31
C ASP A 87 13.41 -14.06 12.76
N VAL A 88 12.91 -13.20 11.87
CA VAL A 88 11.59 -13.31 11.20
C VAL A 88 11.36 -14.62 10.42
N ALA A 89 12.38 -15.47 10.32
CA ALA A 89 12.28 -16.77 9.66
C ALA A 89 12.25 -17.96 10.64
N ARG A 90 12.57 -17.77 11.93
CA ARG A 90 12.73 -18.88 12.89
C ARG A 90 12.26 -18.60 14.30
N ASP A 91 12.04 -17.35 14.70
CA ASP A 91 11.60 -17.03 16.07
C ASP A 91 10.17 -17.51 16.38
N GLY A 92 9.41 -17.90 15.36
CA GLY A 92 8.05 -18.41 15.47
C GLY A 92 7.00 -17.37 15.86
N CYS A 93 7.34 -16.08 15.90
CA CYS A 93 6.42 -15.03 16.33
C CYS A 93 6.43 -13.76 15.45
N SER A 94 7.54 -13.44 14.79
CA SER A 94 7.69 -12.20 14.03
C SER A 94 7.33 -12.39 12.57
N ALA A 95 6.53 -11.46 12.04
CA ALA A 95 6.38 -11.27 10.60
C ALA A 95 7.52 -10.41 10.06
N LEU A 96 7.99 -10.69 8.84
CA LEU A 96 8.82 -9.73 8.12
C LEU A 96 7.94 -8.55 7.73
N LYS A 97 8.30 -7.34 8.19
CA LYS A 97 7.64 -6.11 7.80
C LYS A 97 8.60 -5.27 6.97
N VAL A 98 8.13 -4.81 5.81
CA VAL A 98 8.92 -4.00 4.88
C VAL A 98 8.14 -2.74 4.57
N TRP A 99 8.79 -1.58 4.67
CA TRP A 99 8.18 -0.30 4.31
C TRP A 99 8.82 0.31 3.07
N ASN A 100 8.04 1.16 2.42
CA ASN A 100 8.45 2.08 1.36
C ASN A 100 7.48 3.28 1.35
N ALA A 101 7.68 4.23 0.44
CA ALA A 101 6.82 5.38 0.29
C ALA A 101 6.52 5.70 -1.18
N ASN A 102 5.32 6.23 -1.41
CA ASN A 102 4.88 6.86 -2.63
C ASN A 102 4.94 8.38 -2.48
N ALA A 103 4.40 9.13 -3.45
CA ALA A 103 4.47 10.60 -3.42
C ALA A 103 3.80 11.22 -2.17
N LEU A 104 2.70 10.62 -1.68
CA LEU A 104 1.87 11.17 -0.60
C LEU A 104 1.48 10.17 0.49
N CYS A 105 1.74 8.89 0.28
CA CYS A 105 1.39 7.83 1.22
C CYS A 105 2.57 6.87 1.40
N GLY A 106 2.59 6.17 2.53
CA GLY A 106 3.50 5.07 2.79
C GLY A 106 2.86 3.75 2.39
N VAL A 107 3.70 2.76 2.10
CA VAL A 107 3.28 1.37 1.90
C VAL A 107 4.06 0.47 2.86
N ILE A 108 3.37 -0.40 3.58
CA ILE A 108 3.99 -1.41 4.44
C ILE A 108 3.46 -2.78 4.02
N GLY A 109 4.35 -3.73 3.76
CA GLY A 109 4.00 -5.14 3.60
C GLY A 109 4.41 -5.95 4.80
N ALA A 110 3.50 -6.81 5.28
CA ALA A 110 3.78 -7.78 6.32
C ALA A 110 3.68 -9.19 5.74
N PHE A 111 4.67 -10.04 6.03
CA PHE A 111 4.81 -11.36 5.41
C PHE A 111 5.18 -12.40 6.47
N ASN A 112 4.43 -13.50 6.54
CA ASN A 112 4.88 -14.67 7.29
C ASN A 112 5.92 -15.44 6.45
N VAL A 113 7.20 -15.28 6.82
CA VAL A 113 8.34 -15.93 6.16
C VAL A 113 8.99 -17.02 7.02
N GLN A 114 8.29 -17.47 8.07
CA GLN A 114 8.76 -18.50 8.99
C GLN A 114 9.05 -19.83 8.29
N GLY A 115 10.01 -20.59 8.84
CA GLY A 115 10.29 -21.95 8.41
C GLY A 115 10.97 -22.04 7.05
N SER A 116 11.68 -21.00 6.62
CA SER A 116 12.43 -21.00 5.36
C SER A 116 13.90 -20.63 5.57
N GLU A 117 14.81 -21.52 5.15
CA GLU A 117 16.25 -21.31 5.34
C GLU A 117 17.10 -21.78 4.17
N TRP A 118 18.33 -21.26 4.08
CA TRP A 118 19.35 -21.78 3.19
C TRP A 118 20.09 -22.94 3.85
N SER A 119 19.98 -24.15 3.29
CA SER A 119 20.75 -25.30 3.75
C SER A 119 22.13 -25.29 3.11
N ARG A 120 23.19 -25.05 3.90
CA ARG A 120 24.58 -25.13 3.41
C ARG A 120 24.93 -26.53 2.90
N ARG A 121 24.45 -27.58 3.59
CA ARG A 121 24.69 -28.98 3.22
C ARG A 121 24.06 -29.34 1.88
N LEU A 122 22.80 -28.95 1.67
CA LEU A 122 22.06 -29.28 0.45
C LEU A 122 22.23 -28.24 -0.66
N ARG A 123 22.90 -27.11 -0.37
CA ARG A 123 23.11 -25.97 -1.28
C ARG A 123 21.82 -25.49 -1.95
N ARG A 124 20.73 -25.48 -1.17
CA ARG A 124 19.41 -25.05 -1.63
C ARG A 124 18.60 -24.46 -0.48
N PHE A 125 17.62 -23.65 -0.81
CA PHE A 125 16.60 -23.26 0.15
C PHE A 125 15.74 -24.47 0.52
N ILE A 126 15.47 -24.63 1.81
CA ILE A 126 14.59 -25.65 2.34
C ILE A 126 13.46 -25.01 3.15
N LYS A 127 12.31 -25.68 3.12
CA LYS A 127 11.22 -25.41 4.06
C LYS A 127 11.37 -26.34 5.25
N LEU A 128 11.10 -25.82 6.44
CA LEU A 128 11.07 -26.54 7.70
C LEU A 128 9.60 -26.59 8.16
N PRO A 129 8.83 -27.65 7.85
CA PRO A 129 7.42 -27.74 8.20
C PRO A 129 7.13 -27.57 9.69
N ALA A 130 8.04 -28.05 10.55
CA ALA A 130 7.93 -27.92 11.99
C ALA A 130 8.07 -26.46 12.51
N LEU A 131 8.43 -25.50 11.65
CA LEU A 131 8.66 -24.09 12.00
C LEU A 131 7.83 -23.16 11.13
N GLN A 132 6.56 -23.49 10.86
CA GLN A 132 5.63 -22.63 10.13
C GLN A 132 4.43 -22.20 10.99
N PRO A 133 4.64 -21.59 12.17
CA PRO A 133 3.54 -21.10 12.97
C PRO A 133 2.89 -19.86 12.34
N ALA A 134 1.63 -19.62 12.70
CA ALA A 134 1.01 -18.32 12.49
C ALA A 134 1.71 -17.24 13.33
N VAL A 135 1.95 -16.08 12.75
CA VAL A 135 2.63 -14.94 13.41
C VAL A 135 1.65 -13.79 13.64
N SER A 136 1.84 -13.04 14.71
CA SER A 136 0.99 -11.89 15.02
C SER A 136 1.19 -10.76 14.02
N LEU A 137 0.10 -10.14 13.58
CA LEU A 137 0.14 -9.01 12.66
C LEU A 137 -0.22 -7.71 13.39
N SER A 138 0.79 -6.87 13.60
CA SER A 138 0.62 -5.53 14.13
C SER A 138 1.44 -4.49 13.37
N LEU A 139 0.91 -3.27 13.35
CA LEU A 139 1.44 -2.15 12.59
C LEU A 139 1.17 -0.84 13.33
N ARG A 140 2.07 0.13 13.17
CA ARG A 140 1.81 1.54 13.48
C ARG A 140 2.23 2.40 12.28
N PRO A 141 1.57 3.54 12.00
CA PRO A 141 1.93 4.41 10.87
C PRO A 141 3.40 4.84 10.83
N SER A 142 4.01 5.11 12.00
CA SER A 142 5.41 5.58 12.12
C SER A 142 6.48 4.56 11.70
N LEU A 143 6.08 3.32 11.34
CA LEU A 143 6.99 2.36 10.70
C LEU A 143 7.40 2.77 9.28
N VAL A 144 6.64 3.65 8.62
CA VAL A 144 7.11 4.34 7.42
C VAL A 144 8.10 5.41 7.88
N ALA A 145 9.40 5.17 7.69
CA ALA A 145 10.44 6.01 8.27
C ALA A 145 10.71 7.29 7.45
N GLU A 146 9.66 8.08 7.23
CA GLU A 146 9.71 9.40 6.62
C GLU A 146 8.88 10.42 7.43
N PRO A 147 9.28 11.71 7.48
CA PRO A 147 8.67 12.71 8.37
C PRO A 147 7.13 12.84 8.32
N PRO A 148 6.46 12.78 7.14
CA PRO A 148 5.01 12.91 7.07
C PRO A 148 4.23 11.82 7.82
N PHE A 149 4.85 10.68 8.10
CA PHE A 149 4.21 9.51 8.72
C PHE A 149 4.55 9.33 10.20
N GLN A 150 5.49 10.13 10.70
CA GLN A 150 6.01 10.04 12.07
C GLN A 150 5.21 10.90 13.05
N THR A 151 4.27 11.71 12.57
CA THR A 151 3.49 12.63 13.39
C THR A 151 2.06 12.75 12.87
N GLY A 152 1.14 13.25 13.70
CA GLY A 152 -0.24 13.48 13.31
C GLY A 152 -1.07 12.21 13.21
N ALA A 153 -2.25 12.36 12.59
CA ALA A 153 -3.22 11.30 12.39
C ALA A 153 -3.13 10.75 10.96
N HIS A 154 -3.45 9.46 10.82
CA HIS A 154 -3.34 8.72 9.57
C HIS A 154 -4.61 7.93 9.28
N ALA A 155 -4.85 7.69 8.01
CA ALA A 155 -5.73 6.65 7.52
C ALA A 155 -4.88 5.44 7.10
N VAL A 156 -5.21 4.25 7.62
CA VAL A 156 -4.51 3.00 7.31
C VAL A 156 -5.48 2.06 6.61
N TYR A 157 -5.19 1.73 5.36
CA TYR A 157 -5.99 0.80 4.55
C TYR A 157 -5.23 -0.51 4.32
N ALA A 158 -5.81 -1.62 4.76
CA ALA A 158 -5.31 -2.97 4.55
C ALA A 158 -5.93 -3.56 3.26
N PHE A 159 -5.08 -3.90 2.30
CA PHE A 159 -5.47 -4.26 0.93
C PHE A 159 -6.23 -5.58 0.87
N ARG A 160 -5.67 -6.65 1.42
CA ARG A 160 -6.20 -8.02 1.29
C ARG A 160 -7.43 -8.23 2.16
N SER A 161 -7.47 -7.62 3.33
CA SER A 161 -8.63 -7.65 4.25
C SER A 161 -9.69 -6.58 3.96
N HIS A 162 -9.41 -5.64 3.05
CA HIS A 162 -10.26 -4.50 2.70
C HIS A 162 -10.71 -3.65 3.91
N GLU A 163 -9.83 -3.51 4.91
CA GLU A 163 -10.13 -2.82 6.17
C GLU A 163 -9.52 -1.41 6.19
N LEU A 164 -10.34 -0.39 6.46
CA LEU A 164 -9.87 0.97 6.75
C LEU A 164 -9.95 1.24 8.26
N ARG A 165 -8.86 1.77 8.83
CA ARG A 165 -8.83 2.35 10.19
C ARG A 165 -8.36 3.80 10.13
N ALA A 166 -9.19 4.70 10.63
CA ALA A 166 -8.93 6.13 10.68
C ALA A 166 -9.88 6.82 11.69
N PRO A 167 -9.46 7.92 12.34
CA PRO A 167 -8.08 8.40 12.43
C PRO A 167 -7.23 7.51 13.34
N VAL A 168 -5.94 7.34 13.00
CA VAL A 168 -4.97 6.55 13.79
C VAL A 168 -3.75 7.40 14.11
N GLY A 169 -3.33 7.44 15.37
CA GLY A 169 -2.11 8.16 15.77
C GLY A 169 -0.83 7.56 15.18
N ALA A 170 0.21 8.36 14.96
CA ALA A 170 1.46 7.90 14.35
C ALA A 170 2.07 6.65 15.04
N ASP A 171 2.04 6.59 16.37
CA ASP A 171 2.57 5.48 17.16
C ASP A 171 1.50 4.51 17.71
N GLU A 172 0.25 4.69 17.32
CA GLU A 172 -0.84 3.81 17.73
C GLU A 172 -0.67 2.43 17.09
N VAL A 173 -0.63 1.38 17.93
CA VAL A 173 -0.44 0.01 17.49
C VAL A 173 -1.79 -0.61 17.10
N LEU A 174 -1.93 -0.90 15.82
CA LEU A 174 -3.08 -1.59 15.24
C LEU A 174 -2.80 -3.10 15.18
N SER A 175 -3.72 -3.90 15.71
CA SER A 175 -3.70 -5.37 15.58
C SER A 175 -4.64 -5.84 14.49
N TYR A 176 -4.17 -6.71 13.60
CA TYR A 176 -4.93 -7.31 12.49
C TYR A 176 -5.00 -8.85 12.59
N GLY A 177 -4.85 -9.39 13.80
CA GLY A 177 -4.91 -10.83 14.03
C GLY A 177 -3.57 -11.52 13.74
N ARG A 178 -3.59 -12.57 12.91
CA ARG A 178 -2.42 -13.41 12.63
C ARG A 178 -2.31 -13.72 11.14
N LEU A 179 -1.08 -13.91 10.67
CA LEU A 179 -0.76 -14.40 9.33
C LEU A 179 -0.34 -15.87 9.42
N GLU A 180 -1.05 -16.74 8.72
CA GLU A 180 -0.64 -18.14 8.53
C GLU A 180 0.61 -18.26 7.65
N ALA A 181 1.18 -19.45 7.56
CA ALA A 181 2.41 -19.68 6.81
C ALA A 181 2.27 -19.30 5.32
N GLY A 182 3.10 -18.36 4.85
CA GLY A 182 3.04 -17.86 3.48
C GLY A 182 1.95 -16.81 3.23
N GLU A 183 1.20 -16.42 4.26
CA GLU A 183 0.27 -15.30 4.17
C GLU A 183 0.98 -13.95 4.30
N TRP A 184 0.26 -12.93 3.86
CA TRP A 184 0.74 -11.57 3.78
C TRP A 184 -0.42 -10.58 3.84
N GLU A 185 -0.09 -9.31 4.08
CA GLU A 185 -0.98 -8.15 3.97
C GLU A 185 -0.17 -6.93 3.50
N LEU A 186 -0.82 -6.02 2.75
CA LEU A 186 -0.27 -4.72 2.38
C LEU A 186 -1.11 -3.60 2.97
N PHE A 187 -0.43 -2.57 3.45
CA PHE A 187 -1.04 -1.42 4.09
C PHE A 187 -0.66 -0.16 3.35
N THR A 188 -1.65 0.63 2.96
CA THR A 188 -1.45 2.04 2.59
C THR A 188 -1.61 2.90 3.83
N VAL A 189 -0.61 3.73 4.12
CA VAL A 189 -0.60 4.67 5.24
C VAL A 189 -0.67 6.08 4.67
N ALA A 190 -1.79 6.78 4.86
CA ALA A 190 -2.01 8.11 4.30
C ALA A 190 -2.15 9.14 5.43
N PRO A 191 -1.34 10.21 5.47
CA PRO A 191 -1.50 11.29 6.46
C PRO A 191 -2.84 12.00 6.26
N ILE A 192 -3.53 12.28 7.37
CA ILE A 192 -4.82 12.98 7.34
C ILE A 192 -4.57 14.49 7.29
N ALA A 193 -5.19 15.13 6.30
CA ALA A 193 -5.25 16.57 6.18
C ALA A 193 -6.61 17.10 6.64
N THR A 194 -6.66 18.35 7.08
CA THR A 194 -7.88 19.03 7.51
C THR A 194 -8.26 20.14 6.53
N LEU A 195 -9.50 20.13 6.06
CA LEU A 195 -10.14 21.16 5.25
C LEU A 195 -11.06 22.00 6.14
N ALA A 196 -10.83 23.30 6.23
CA ALA A 196 -11.76 24.20 6.87
C ALA A 196 -12.97 24.46 5.95
N LEU A 197 -14.18 24.38 6.50
CA LEU A 197 -15.42 24.72 5.81
C LEU A 197 -15.90 26.08 6.31
N SER A 198 -16.04 27.05 5.40
CA SER A 198 -16.62 28.36 5.72
C SER A 198 -18.15 28.26 5.67
N ARG A 199 -18.82 28.48 6.80
CA ARG A 199 -20.28 28.70 6.86
C ARG A 199 -20.61 30.13 7.23
N ALA A 200 -21.73 30.62 6.71
CA ALA A 200 -22.26 31.97 6.93
C ALA A 200 -22.62 32.32 8.41
N ARG A 201 -22.51 31.37 9.36
CA ARG A 201 -22.95 31.54 10.77
C ARG A 201 -21.83 31.44 11.82
N GLY A 202 -20.55 31.52 11.44
CA GLY A 202 -19.44 31.61 12.40
C GLY A 202 -19.00 30.28 13.04
N GLU A 203 -19.68 29.17 12.78
CA GLU A 203 -19.20 27.83 13.12
C GLU A 203 -18.13 27.39 12.11
N ARG A 204 -16.89 27.17 12.58
CA ARG A 204 -15.82 26.57 11.79
C ARG A 204 -15.98 25.06 11.82
N GLU A 205 -16.62 24.52 10.80
CA GLU A 205 -16.67 23.08 10.58
C GLU A 205 -15.43 22.64 9.79
N ALA A 206 -14.98 21.41 9.98
CA ALA A 206 -13.82 20.89 9.28
C ALA A 206 -14.04 19.46 8.78
N VAL A 207 -13.35 19.12 7.69
CA VAL A 207 -13.32 17.77 7.13
C VAL A 207 -11.91 17.24 7.22
N GLU A 208 -11.77 16.08 7.83
CA GLU A 208 -10.54 15.32 7.79
C GLU A 208 -10.59 14.38 6.59
N TRP A 209 -9.50 14.29 5.85
CA TRP A 209 -9.45 13.47 4.64
C TRP A 209 -8.03 12.97 4.36
N ALA A 210 -7.92 11.83 3.70
CA ALA A 210 -6.64 11.27 3.26
C ALA A 210 -6.83 10.40 2.01
N PRO A 211 -6.09 10.64 0.91
CA PRO A 211 -6.19 9.81 -0.27
C PRO A 211 -5.50 8.45 -0.08
N LEU A 212 -6.21 7.36 -0.38
CA LEU A 212 -5.68 6.00 -0.31
C LEU A 212 -5.17 5.52 -1.66
N GLY A 213 -5.77 5.98 -2.77
CA GLY A 213 -5.39 5.59 -4.13
C GLY A 213 -6.30 4.49 -4.70
N LEU A 214 -5.76 3.69 -5.62
CA LEU A 214 -6.49 2.60 -6.28
C LEU A 214 -6.60 1.37 -5.37
N LEU A 215 -7.81 1.03 -4.92
CA LEU A 215 -8.07 -0.03 -3.94
C LEU A 215 -7.92 -1.45 -4.51
N ASP A 216 -7.87 -1.58 -5.83
CA ASP A 216 -7.68 -2.81 -6.59
C ASP A 216 -6.22 -3.05 -7.00
N MET A 217 -5.31 -2.12 -6.69
CA MET A 217 -3.88 -2.22 -6.98
C MET A 217 -3.06 -2.49 -5.72
N LEU A 218 -2.09 -3.41 -5.80
CA LEU A 218 -1.26 -3.82 -4.65
C LEU A 218 -0.49 -2.64 -4.03
N ASN A 219 -0.01 -1.70 -4.84
CA ASN A 219 0.53 -0.40 -4.38
C ASN A 219 -0.34 0.77 -4.87
N GLY A 220 -1.63 0.70 -4.59
CA GLY A 220 -2.63 1.68 -5.02
C GLY A 220 -2.34 3.13 -4.66
N GLY A 221 -1.72 3.35 -3.51
CA GLY A 221 -1.30 4.69 -3.09
C GLY A 221 -0.31 5.37 -4.03
N GLY A 222 0.43 4.59 -4.85
CA GLY A 222 1.30 5.11 -5.91
C GLY A 222 0.56 5.78 -7.08
N ALA A 223 -0.77 5.69 -7.13
CA ALA A 223 -1.62 6.37 -8.10
C ALA A 223 -1.76 7.88 -7.81
N VAL A 224 -1.63 8.28 -6.55
CA VAL A 224 -1.88 9.67 -6.12
C VAL A 224 -0.59 10.49 -6.26
N VAL A 225 -0.54 11.35 -7.26
CA VAL A 225 0.66 12.14 -7.59
C VAL A 225 0.67 13.47 -6.83
N GLN A 226 -0.51 14.09 -6.69
CA GLN A 226 -0.68 15.35 -5.96
C GLN A 226 -2.04 15.34 -5.26
N ALA A 227 -2.11 15.98 -4.09
CA ALA A 227 -3.34 16.20 -3.36
C ALA A 227 -3.23 17.52 -2.59
N ARG A 228 -4.28 18.34 -2.61
CA ARG A 228 -4.34 19.58 -1.84
C ARG A 228 -5.77 19.90 -1.44
N GLY A 229 -5.93 20.49 -0.26
CA GLY A 229 -7.18 21.09 0.16
C GLY A 229 -7.33 22.49 -0.42
N SER A 230 -8.58 22.91 -0.65
CA SER A 230 -8.93 24.29 -0.99
C SER A 230 -9.74 24.94 0.12
N ASP A 231 -9.52 26.23 0.35
CA ASP A 231 -10.32 27.06 1.27
C ASP A 231 -11.80 27.15 0.87
N ALA A 232 -12.15 26.74 -0.35
CA ALA A 232 -13.52 26.61 -0.83
C ALA A 232 -14.18 25.26 -0.47
N GLY A 233 -13.60 24.47 0.44
CA GLY A 233 -14.23 23.27 0.99
C GLY A 233 -14.18 22.02 0.11
N PHE A 234 -13.14 21.89 -0.72
CA PHE A 234 -12.93 20.71 -1.56
C PHE A 234 -11.49 20.21 -1.56
N ALA A 235 -11.32 18.90 -1.72
CA ALA A 235 -10.04 18.27 -1.99
C ALA A 235 -9.82 18.18 -3.50
N LYS A 236 -8.62 18.56 -3.96
CA LYS A 236 -8.20 18.41 -5.36
C LYS A 236 -7.04 17.43 -5.45
N LEU A 237 -7.18 16.42 -6.30
CA LEU A 237 -6.18 15.38 -6.49
C LEU A 237 -5.77 15.27 -7.97
N ARG A 238 -4.53 14.82 -8.19
CA ARG A 238 -4.00 14.40 -9.49
C ARG A 238 -3.69 12.92 -9.40
N VAL A 239 -4.41 12.12 -10.17
CA VAL A 239 -4.40 10.66 -10.04
C VAL A 239 -4.04 10.02 -11.37
N ARG A 240 -3.19 8.98 -11.32
CA ARG A 240 -2.86 8.13 -12.47
C ARG A 240 -3.59 6.80 -12.35
N GLY A 241 -3.92 6.19 -13.48
CA GLY A 241 -4.51 4.85 -13.51
C GLY A 241 -6.03 4.89 -13.61
N CYS A 242 -6.64 3.71 -13.60
CA CYS A 242 -8.08 3.48 -13.64
C CYS A 242 -8.45 2.40 -12.63
N GLY A 243 -9.74 2.26 -12.30
CA GLY A 243 -10.27 1.31 -11.32
C GLY A 243 -10.83 1.99 -10.06
N ALA A 244 -11.03 1.18 -9.02
CA ALA A 244 -11.72 1.61 -7.81
C ALA A 244 -10.83 2.55 -6.99
N PHE A 245 -11.17 3.84 -6.93
CA PHE A 245 -10.44 4.80 -6.11
C PHE A 245 -11.04 4.89 -4.71
N GLY A 246 -10.18 5.02 -3.70
CA GLY A 246 -10.57 5.22 -2.32
C GLY A 246 -9.90 6.41 -1.63
N MET A 247 -10.62 7.04 -0.71
CA MET A 247 -10.07 7.97 0.25
C MET A 247 -10.81 7.91 1.59
N TYR A 248 -10.09 8.21 2.67
CA TYR A 248 -10.73 8.53 3.94
C TYR A 248 -11.33 9.95 3.87
N ALA A 249 -12.53 10.10 4.41
CA ALA A 249 -13.16 11.37 4.71
C ALA A 249 -14.01 11.24 5.98
N SER A 250 -13.97 12.23 6.88
CA SER A 250 -14.77 12.21 8.11
C SER A 250 -16.27 12.45 7.89
N ARG A 251 -16.68 12.74 6.65
CA ARG A 251 -18.07 12.94 6.23
C ARG A 251 -18.25 12.60 4.74
N PRO A 252 -19.48 12.34 4.27
CA PRO A 252 -19.72 12.10 2.85
C PRO A 252 -19.39 13.31 1.99
N ALA A 253 -18.98 13.04 0.75
CA ALA A 253 -18.84 14.08 -0.27
C ALA A 253 -20.23 14.55 -0.76
N ALA A 254 -20.34 15.84 -1.06
CA ALA A 254 -21.51 16.42 -1.73
C ALA A 254 -21.48 16.16 -3.24
N ASP A 255 -20.29 16.17 -3.84
CA ASP A 255 -20.06 15.90 -5.28
C ASP A 255 -18.63 15.39 -5.47
N VAL A 256 -18.47 14.41 -6.36
CA VAL A 256 -17.17 13.92 -6.82
C VAL A 256 -17.10 14.14 -8.32
N ARG A 257 -16.04 14.81 -8.78
CA ARG A 257 -15.80 15.03 -10.21
C ARG A 257 -14.47 14.45 -10.64
N VAL A 258 -14.48 13.77 -11.78
CA VAL A 258 -13.30 13.27 -12.48
C VAL A 258 -13.26 13.95 -13.84
N ASP A 259 -12.19 14.69 -14.13
CA ASP A 259 -11.99 15.44 -15.38
C ASP A 259 -13.18 16.37 -15.71
N GLY A 260 -13.75 16.97 -14.67
CA GLY A 260 -14.88 17.90 -14.75
C GLY A 260 -16.27 17.25 -14.83
N ARG A 261 -16.36 15.91 -14.93
CA ARG A 261 -17.63 15.17 -14.96
C ARG A 261 -17.98 14.65 -13.57
N SER A 262 -19.24 14.82 -13.15
CA SER A 262 -19.71 14.23 -11.89
C SER A 262 -19.82 12.72 -12.03
N VAL A 263 -19.36 11.99 -11.02
CA VAL A 263 -19.37 10.52 -10.98
C VAL A 263 -20.11 10.04 -9.73
N ALA A 264 -20.66 8.83 -9.81
CA ALA A 264 -21.26 8.20 -8.64
C ALA A 264 -20.18 7.90 -7.59
N SER A 265 -20.52 8.09 -6.32
CA SER A 265 -19.64 7.79 -5.20
C SER A 265 -20.39 7.07 -4.09
N GLU A 266 -19.71 6.14 -3.43
CA GLU A 266 -20.21 5.39 -2.29
C GLU A 266 -19.47 5.83 -1.02
N TYR A 267 -20.19 5.89 0.11
CA TYR A 267 -19.60 6.28 1.39
C TYR A 267 -19.96 5.30 2.50
N ASP A 268 -18.95 4.67 3.10
CA ASP A 268 -19.07 3.89 4.33
C ASP A 268 -19.00 4.85 5.53
N GLY A 269 -20.16 5.21 6.08
CA GLY A 269 -20.25 6.13 7.22
C GLY A 269 -19.71 5.60 8.54
N VAL A 270 -19.44 4.29 8.64
CA VAL A 270 -18.83 3.69 9.85
C VAL A 270 -17.32 3.86 9.81
N ARG A 271 -16.70 3.65 8.64
CA ARG A 271 -15.24 3.70 8.47
C ARG A 271 -14.72 5.03 7.91
N GLY A 272 -15.61 5.88 7.39
CA GLY A 272 -15.25 7.09 6.67
C GLY A 272 -14.61 6.83 5.30
N LEU A 273 -14.97 5.72 4.64
CA LEU A 273 -14.39 5.37 3.34
C LEU A 273 -15.27 5.88 2.19
N LEU A 274 -14.77 6.86 1.44
CA LEU A 274 -15.35 7.32 0.18
C LEU A 274 -14.73 6.55 -0.98
N ARG A 275 -15.57 5.99 -1.87
CA ARG A 275 -15.18 5.26 -3.07
C ARG A 275 -15.84 5.83 -4.31
N PHE A 276 -15.14 5.78 -5.44
CA PHE A 276 -15.68 6.09 -6.76
C PHE A 276 -14.80 5.43 -7.83
N GLU A 277 -15.34 5.26 -9.03
CA GLU A 277 -14.61 4.61 -10.13
C GLU A 277 -13.88 5.63 -11.01
N LEU A 278 -12.65 5.28 -11.38
CA LEU A 278 -11.93 5.88 -12.49
C LEU A 278 -12.11 4.96 -13.71
N GLU A 279 -13.13 5.24 -14.52
CA GLU A 279 -13.62 4.30 -15.56
C GLU A 279 -12.56 3.92 -16.61
N GLU A 280 -11.72 4.87 -16.99
CA GLU A 280 -10.73 4.72 -18.07
C GLU A 280 -9.39 5.31 -17.65
N MET A 281 -8.32 4.90 -18.34
CA MET A 281 -7.02 5.56 -18.20
C MET A 281 -7.10 7.03 -18.63
N PRO A 282 -6.34 7.94 -17.99
CA PRO A 282 -6.17 9.27 -18.54
C PRO A 282 -5.42 9.18 -19.88
N ARG A 283 -5.45 10.26 -20.67
CA ARG A 283 -4.65 10.33 -21.91
C ARG A 283 -3.17 10.09 -21.60
N GLU A 284 -2.44 9.59 -22.59
CA GLU A 284 -1.02 9.28 -22.43
C GLU A 284 -0.24 10.50 -21.92
N GLY A 285 0.48 10.32 -20.80
CA GLY A 285 1.23 11.39 -20.13
C GLY A 285 0.39 12.35 -19.27
N GLU A 286 -0.94 12.20 -19.24
CA GLU A 286 -1.84 13.00 -18.39
C GLU A 286 -2.19 12.30 -17.07
N LEU A 287 -2.87 13.04 -16.19
CA LEU A 287 -3.39 12.56 -14.91
C LEU A 287 -4.84 13.04 -14.79
N HIS A 288 -5.70 12.21 -14.21
CA HIS A 288 -7.05 12.63 -13.85
C HIS A 288 -7.02 13.84 -12.92
N ASP A 289 -7.88 14.82 -13.18
CA ASP A 289 -8.21 15.92 -12.29
C ASP A 289 -9.43 15.51 -11.45
N VAL A 290 -9.17 15.12 -10.19
CA VAL A 290 -10.23 14.69 -9.26
C VAL A 290 -10.54 15.82 -8.29
N ILE A 291 -11.83 16.14 -8.15
CA ILE A 291 -12.33 17.12 -7.19
C ILE A 291 -13.39 16.46 -6.32
N VAL A 292 -13.18 16.46 -5.00
CA VAL A 292 -14.12 15.97 -4.01
C VAL A 292 -14.60 17.14 -3.17
N ARG A 293 -15.89 17.48 -3.31
CA ARG A 293 -16.52 18.60 -2.60
C ARG A 293 -17.27 18.10 -1.38
N PHE A 294 -17.24 18.87 -0.29
CA PHE A 294 -17.95 18.54 0.95
C PHE A 294 -19.07 19.54 1.28
N ILE A 295 -19.33 20.52 0.39
CA ILE A 295 -20.37 21.55 0.48
C ILE A 295 -21.07 21.68 -0.87
#